data_AF-A0A0M1J1F9-F1
#
_entry.id   AF-A0A0M1J1F9-F1
#
_cell.length_a   1.000
_cell.length_b   1.000
_cell.length_c   1.000
_cell.angle_alpha   90.00
_cell.angle_beta   90.00
_cell.angle_gamma   90.00
#
_symmetry.space_group_name_H-M   'P 1'
#
loop_
_entity.id
_entity.type
_entity.pdbx_description
1 polymer ?
#
loop_
_entity_poly.entity_id
_entity_poly.type
_entity_poly.pdbx_seq_one_letter_code
_entity_poly.pdbx_strand_id
1 'polypeptide(L)'
;IGTVKVMLDSFEAGELDAIYMVYNRFVNTMTQQPTIEQLVPIHSEKLEVFTHAWDYIYEPNPEGVIDQLLVRYVESLVYQAVVENGACAQSARMVAMKAATDNATSLIRELQLLYNKARQAAITQEISEIVGGAAAV
;
A
#
# COMPACT_ATOMS: atom_id res chain seq x y z
N ILE A 1 -2.88 8.82 -16.55
CA ILE A 1 -2.46 10.20 -16.88
C ILE A 1 -3.61 10.98 -17.52
N GLY A 2 -4.38 10.41 -18.46
CA GLY A 2 -5.58 11.09 -19.01
C GLY A 2 -6.66 11.47 -17.99
N THR A 3 -6.81 10.75 -16.87
CA THR A 3 -7.76 11.07 -15.79
C THR A 3 -7.40 12.34 -15.03
N VAL A 4 -6.11 12.68 -14.93
CA VAL A 4 -5.65 13.91 -14.26
C VAL A 4 -6.04 15.12 -15.10
N LYS A 5 -5.82 15.04 -16.42
CA LYS A 5 -6.19 16.09 -17.35
C LYS A 5 -7.69 16.41 -17.28
N VAL A 6 -8.56 15.40 -17.28
CA VAL A 6 -10.02 15.62 -17.17
C VAL A 6 -10.39 16.36 -15.88
N MET A 7 -9.76 16.02 -14.76
CA MET A 7 -10.01 16.70 -13.48
C MET A 7 -9.51 18.15 -13.50
N LEU A 8 -8.37 18.41 -14.15
CA LEU A 8 -7.85 19.76 -14.34
C LEU A 8 -8.74 20.59 -15.27
N ASP A 9 -9.19 20.01 -16.39
CA ASP A 9 -10.09 20.68 -17.33
C ASP A 9 -11.43 21.05 -16.64
N SER A 10 -11.99 20.18 -15.79
CA SER A 10 -13.19 20.49 -14.98
C SER A 10 -12.94 21.56 -13.90
N PHE A 11 -11.72 21.63 -13.35
CA PHE A 11 -11.34 22.71 -12.45
C PHE A 11 -11.23 24.05 -13.19
N GLU A 12 -10.61 24.07 -14.36
CA GLU A 12 -10.54 25.25 -15.23
C GLU A 12 -11.92 25.72 -15.69
N ALA A 13 -12.85 24.79 -15.94
CA ALA A 13 -14.24 25.08 -16.26
C ALA A 13 -15.06 25.62 -15.06
N GLY A 14 -14.51 25.61 -13.85
CA GLY A 14 -15.19 26.04 -12.63
C GLY A 14 -16.23 25.04 -12.11
N GLU A 15 -16.21 23.79 -12.58
CA GLU A 15 -17.08 22.71 -12.08
C GLU A 15 -16.54 22.14 -10.76
N LEU A 16 -15.24 22.29 -10.51
CA LEU A 16 -14.53 21.83 -9.32
C LEU A 16 -13.80 23.00 -8.67
N ASP A 17 -13.98 23.18 -7.36
CA ASP A 17 -13.32 24.23 -6.58
C ASP A 17 -11.98 23.80 -5.96
N ALA A 18 -11.76 22.49 -5.81
CA ALA A 18 -10.54 21.93 -5.23
C ALA A 18 -10.34 20.46 -5.60
N ILE A 19 -9.08 20.07 -5.79
CA ILE A 19 -8.67 18.69 -6.06
C ILE A 19 -7.73 18.22 -4.95
N TYR A 20 -8.13 17.12 -4.29
CA TYR A 20 -7.34 16.46 -3.27
C TYR A 20 -6.87 15.09 -3.75
N MET A 21 -5.64 14.74 -3.39
CA MET A 21 -5.02 13.45 -3.65
C MET A 21 -4.87 12.71 -2.33
N VAL A 22 -5.41 11.50 -2.28
CA VAL A 22 -5.33 10.62 -1.11
C VAL A 22 -4.45 9.43 -1.47
N TYR A 23 -3.35 9.27 -0.74
CA TYR A 23 -2.41 8.17 -0.97
C TYR A 23 -1.67 7.79 0.31
N ASN A 24 -1.04 6.62 0.29
CA ASN A 24 -0.16 6.21 1.35
C ASN A 24 1.26 6.64 1.01
N ARG A 25 1.81 7.52 1.85
CA ARG A 25 3.21 7.93 1.76
C ARG A 25 4.09 6.82 2.32
N PHE A 26 5.07 6.41 1.51
CA PHE A 26 6.01 5.39 1.91
C PHE A 26 7.08 5.99 2.83
N VAL A 27 7.04 5.66 4.13
CA VAL A 27 8.10 6.05 5.08
C VAL A 27 9.13 4.92 5.17
N ASN A 28 8.67 3.70 5.47
CA ASN A 28 9.51 2.51 5.46
C ASN A 28 8.62 1.25 5.29
N THR A 29 9.23 0.06 5.31
CA THR A 29 8.53 -1.22 5.10
C THR A 29 7.51 -1.56 6.20
N MET A 30 7.62 -0.98 7.40
CA MET A 30 6.72 -1.22 8.53
C MET A 30 5.68 -0.11 8.72
N THR A 31 5.99 1.12 8.29
CA THR A 31 5.18 2.31 8.53
C THR A 31 4.78 2.95 7.20
N GLN A 32 3.48 2.92 6.92
CA GLN A 32 2.85 3.67 5.83
C GLN A 32 1.97 4.76 6.44
N GLN A 33 2.07 5.99 5.95
CA GLN A 33 1.29 7.11 6.49
C GLN A 33 0.21 7.52 5.48
N PRO A 34 -1.09 7.43 5.85
CA PRO A 34 -2.16 7.95 5.01
C PRO A 34 -2.03 9.47 4.95
N THR A 35 -1.89 9.99 3.74
CA THR A 35 -1.68 11.41 3.48
C THR A 35 -2.76 11.93 2.55
N ILE A 36 -3.30 13.09 2.88
CA ILE A 36 -4.21 13.85 2.02
C ILE A 36 -3.44 15.10 1.62
N GLU A 37 -3.19 15.26 0.34
CA GLU A 37 -2.50 16.42 -0.20
C GLU A 37 -3.39 17.14 -1.22
N GLN A 38 -3.47 18.47 -1.11
CA GLN A 38 -4.21 19.27 -2.08
C GLN A 38 -3.34 19.53 -3.29
N LEU A 39 -3.82 19.15 -4.48
CA LEU A 39 -3.12 19.39 -5.74
C LEU A 39 -3.41 20.80 -6.26
N VAL A 40 -4.69 21.19 -6.29
CA VAL A 40 -5.15 22.49 -6.79
C VAL A 40 -6.32 22.99 -5.92
N PRO A 41 -6.41 24.30 -5.59
CA PRO A 41 -5.41 25.35 -5.80
C PRO A 41 -4.13 25.16 -4.96
N ILE A 42 -2.99 25.55 -5.53
CA ILE A 42 -1.69 25.51 -4.85
C ILE A 42 -1.68 26.60 -3.77
N HIS A 43 -1.55 26.20 -2.51
CA HIS A 43 -1.45 27.14 -1.40
C HIS A 43 0.00 27.62 -1.25
N SER A 44 0.20 28.94 -1.25
CA SER A 44 1.53 29.58 -1.22
C SER A 44 2.29 29.41 0.10
N GLU A 45 1.65 28.91 1.15
CA GLU A 45 2.25 28.76 2.49
C GLU A 45 3.43 27.76 2.55
N LYS A 46 3.60 26.92 1.51
CA LYS A 46 4.72 25.96 1.39
C LYS A 46 5.87 26.43 0.49
N LEU A 47 5.79 27.62 -0.11
CA LEU A 47 6.88 28.14 -0.95
C LEU A 47 7.96 28.77 -0.06
N GLU A 48 9.01 28.02 0.24
CA GLU A 48 10.25 28.63 0.76
C GLU A 48 10.75 29.64 -0.28
N VAL A 49 10.85 30.91 0.12
CA VAL A 49 11.39 31.96 -0.74
C VAL A 49 12.87 31.66 -0.94
N PHE A 50 13.22 31.09 -2.09
CA PHE A 50 14.60 30.88 -2.46
C PHE A 50 15.33 32.24 -2.47
N THR A 51 16.39 32.36 -1.69
CA THR A 51 17.23 33.56 -1.56
C THR A 51 18.05 33.86 -2.83
N HIS A 52 17.95 33.03 -3.86
CA HIS A 52 18.53 33.23 -5.18
C HIS A 52 17.43 33.12 -6.25
N ALA A 53 16.84 34.25 -6.61
CA ALA A 53 16.06 34.36 -7.83
C ALA A 53 17.04 34.53 -9.00
N TRP A 54 17.22 33.49 -9.81
CA TRP A 54 17.92 33.61 -11.08
C TRP A 54 17.01 34.28 -12.10
N ASP A 55 17.55 35.24 -12.84
CA ASP A 55 16.83 35.92 -13.92
C ASP A 55 16.85 35.02 -15.15
N TYR A 56 15.75 34.31 -15.40
CA TYR A 56 15.60 33.41 -16.53
C TYR A 56 15.04 34.16 -17.74
N ILE A 57 15.61 33.90 -18.93
CA ILE A 57 15.02 34.33 -20.19
C ILE A 57 14.00 33.27 -20.61
N TYR A 58 12.72 33.64 -20.67
CA TYR A 58 11.63 32.75 -21.04
C TYR A 58 11.29 32.93 -22.54
N GLU A 59 11.31 31.84 -23.29
CA GLU A 59 10.82 31.79 -24.67
C GLU A 59 9.68 30.77 -24.77
N PRO A 60 8.50 31.09 -25.36
CA PRO A 60 8.13 32.35 -26.03
C PRO A 60 7.61 33.46 -25.08
N ASN A 61 6.99 33.12 -23.94
CA ASN A 61 6.60 34.05 -22.88
C ASN A 61 6.55 33.32 -21.52
N PRO A 62 6.69 34.03 -20.37
CA PRO A 62 6.67 33.39 -19.05
C PRO A 62 5.37 32.64 -18.74
N GLU A 63 4.22 33.20 -19.10
CA GLU A 63 2.89 32.62 -18.86
C GLU A 63 2.73 31.26 -19.54
N GLY A 64 3.03 31.16 -20.84
CA GLY A 64 2.89 29.91 -21.58
C GLY A 64 3.86 28.82 -21.12
N VAL A 65 5.04 29.20 -20.60
CA VAL A 65 5.98 28.25 -19.99
C VAL A 65 5.43 27.72 -18.67
N ILE A 66 4.88 28.59 -17.82
CA ILE A 66 4.30 28.20 -16.53
C ILE A 66 3.09 27.28 -16.73
N ASP A 67 2.18 27.60 -17.66
CA ASP A 67 0.98 26.79 -17.91
C ASP A 67 1.34 25.35 -18.29
N GLN A 68 2.31 25.18 -19.20
CA GLN A 68 2.77 23.85 -19.59
C GLN A 68 3.51 23.13 -18.46
N LEU A 69 4.27 23.86 -17.65
CA LEU A 69 5.04 23.30 -16.55
C LEU A 69 4.11 22.85 -15.41
N LEU A 70 3.06 23.61 -15.11
CA LEU A 70 2.06 23.28 -14.08
C LEU A 70 1.37 21.95 -14.38
N VAL A 71 0.93 21.73 -15.61
CA VAL A 71 0.30 20.46 -16.01
C VAL A 71 1.26 19.29 -15.79
N ARG A 72 2.51 19.40 -16.26
CA ARG A 72 3.54 18.37 -16.08
C ARG A 72 3.90 18.14 -14.61
N TYR A 73 3.88 19.21 -13.80
CA TYR A 73 4.14 19.14 -12.38
C TYR A 73 3.05 18.34 -11.66
N VAL A 74 1.78 18.63 -11.93
CA VAL A 74 0.64 17.88 -11.36
C VAL A 74 0.68 16.41 -11.81
N GLU A 75 0.95 16.14 -13.09
CA GLU A 75 1.13 14.77 -13.58
C GLU A 75 2.25 14.02 -12.84
N SER A 76 3.36 14.71 -12.56
CA SER A 76 4.50 14.14 -11.84
C SER A 76 4.14 13.84 -10.37
N LEU A 77 3.41 14.72 -9.69
CA LEU A 77 2.92 14.50 -8.33
C LEU A 77 1.99 13.28 -8.24
N VAL A 78 1.04 13.18 -9.17
CA VAL A 78 0.12 12.04 -9.22
C VAL A 78 0.89 10.75 -9.52
N TYR A 79 1.84 10.79 -10.45
CA TYR A 79 2.68 9.63 -10.76
C TYR A 79 3.48 9.18 -9.53
N GLN A 80 4.11 10.12 -8.82
CA GLN A 80 4.82 9.82 -7.57
C GLN A 80 3.89 9.15 -6.55
N ALA A 81 2.72 9.71 -6.32
CA ALA A 81 1.75 9.16 -5.37
C ALA A 81 1.30 7.74 -5.72
N VAL A 82 1.09 7.44 -7.01
CA VAL A 82 0.74 6.09 -7.48
C VAL A 82 1.88 5.10 -7.23
N VAL A 83 3.12 5.49 -7.52
CA VAL A 83 4.29 4.64 -7.28
C VAL A 83 4.50 4.39 -5.79
N GLU A 84 4.38 5.42 -4.95
CA GLU A 84 4.47 5.30 -3.49
C GLU A 84 3.36 4.41 -2.93
N ASN A 85 2.13 4.55 -3.43
CA ASN A 85 1.01 3.72 -3.01
C ASN A 85 1.25 2.25 -3.38
N GLY A 86 1.78 1.98 -4.57
CA GLY A 86 2.18 0.64 -5.01
C GLY A 86 3.25 0.02 -4.09
N ALA A 87 4.27 0.79 -3.71
CA ALA A 87 5.30 0.35 -2.77
C ALA A 87 4.73 0.07 -1.37
N CYS A 88 3.84 0.93 -0.88
CA CYS A 88 3.12 0.75 0.38
C CYS A 88 2.28 -0.53 0.36
N ALA A 89 1.51 -0.74 -0.71
CA ALA A 89 0.65 -1.91 -0.85
C ALA A 89 1.46 -3.21 -0.84
N GLN A 90 2.60 -3.26 -1.53
CA GLN A 90 3.46 -4.43 -1.53
C GLN A 90 4.11 -4.68 -0.16
N SER A 91 4.52 -3.63 0.54
CA SER A 91 5.09 -3.72 1.89
C SER A 91 4.06 -4.21 2.91
N ALA A 92 2.86 -3.62 2.91
CA ALA A 92 1.76 -4.04 3.77
C ALA A 92 1.35 -5.51 3.50
N ARG A 93 1.30 -5.91 2.23
CA ARG A 93 1.04 -7.31 1.84
C ARG A 93 2.11 -8.25 2.37
N MET A 94 3.39 -7.88 2.28
CA MET A 94 4.49 -8.70 2.80
C MET A 94 4.35 -8.94 4.31
N VAL A 95 4.04 -7.89 5.09
CA VAL A 95 3.85 -8.00 6.55
C VAL A 95 2.64 -8.87 6.89
N ALA A 96 1.52 -8.65 6.21
CA ALA A 96 0.30 -9.44 6.42
C ALA A 96 0.51 -10.94 6.09
N MET A 97 1.21 -11.24 5.00
CA MET A 97 1.50 -12.62 4.59
C MET A 97 2.50 -13.30 5.51
N LYS A 98 3.48 -12.55 6.06
CA LYS A 98 4.39 -13.07 7.09
C LYS A 98 3.61 -13.49 8.33
N ALA A 99 2.74 -12.62 8.85
CA ALA A 99 1.88 -12.94 10.00
C ALA A 99 0.96 -14.14 9.72
N ALA A 100 0.37 -14.22 8.52
CA ALA A 100 -0.43 -15.38 8.12
C ALA A 100 0.39 -16.69 8.11
N THR A 101 1.63 -16.65 7.62
CA THR A 101 2.53 -17.81 7.61
C THR A 101 2.93 -18.25 9.02
N ASP A 102 3.21 -17.29 9.89
CA ASP A 102 3.54 -17.56 11.30
C ASP A 102 2.34 -18.21 12.02
N ASN A 103 1.13 -17.69 11.80
CA ASN A 103 -0.11 -18.25 12.36
C ASN A 103 -0.40 -19.67 11.82
N ALA A 104 -0.25 -19.89 10.52
CA ALA A 104 -0.42 -21.21 9.91
C ALA A 104 0.59 -22.22 10.48
N THR A 105 1.84 -21.80 10.69
CA THR A 105 2.88 -22.64 11.29
C THR A 105 2.53 -23.04 12.72
N SER A 106 1.97 -22.11 13.51
CA SER A 106 1.48 -22.45 14.87
C SER A 106 0.36 -23.50 14.82
N LEU A 107 -0.62 -23.30 13.94
CA LEU A 107 -1.74 -24.22 13.78
C LEU A 107 -1.29 -25.62 13.33
N ILE A 108 -0.32 -25.70 12.40
CA ILE A 108 0.26 -26.98 11.97
C ILE A 108 0.89 -27.72 13.14
N ARG A 109 1.64 -27.02 14.01
CA ARG A 109 2.25 -27.65 15.20
C ARG A 109 1.20 -28.21 16.16
N GLU A 110 0.12 -27.47 16.39
CA GLU A 110 -0.99 -27.92 17.23
C GLU A 110 -1.68 -29.17 16.65
N LEU A 111 -1.99 -29.14 15.35
CA LEU A 111 -2.60 -30.27 14.66
C LEU A 111 -1.67 -31.50 14.63
N GLN A 112 -0.36 -31.31 14.49
CA GLN A 112 0.60 -32.41 14.58
C GLN A 112 0.63 -33.07 15.97
N LEU A 113 0.54 -32.28 17.04
CA LEU A 113 0.42 -32.82 18.40
C LEU A 113 -0.86 -33.64 18.57
N LEU A 114 -1.99 -33.12 18.06
CA LEU A 114 -3.27 -33.81 18.12
C LEU A 114 -3.27 -35.10 17.29
N TYR A 115 -2.69 -35.06 16.08
CA TYR A 115 -2.50 -36.24 15.22
C TYR A 115 -1.69 -37.33 15.93
N ASN A 116 -0.55 -36.97 16.54
CA ASN A 116 0.29 -37.95 17.24
C ASN A 116 -0.43 -38.57 18.45
N LYS A 117 -1.20 -37.78 19.20
CA LYS A 117 -2.04 -38.30 20.31
C LYS A 117 -3.10 -39.26 19.79
N ALA A 118 -3.83 -38.90 18.75
CA ALA A 118 -4.86 -39.76 18.14
C ALA A 118 -4.26 -41.05 17.58
N ARG A 119 -3.08 -40.97 16.93
CA ARG A 119 -2.35 -42.13 16.42
C ARG A 119 -1.94 -43.07 17.55
N GLN A 120 -1.41 -42.55 18.65
CA GLN A 120 -1.04 -43.38 19.81
C GLN A 120 -2.27 -44.06 20.41
N ALA A 121 -3.37 -43.32 20.60
CA ALA A 121 -4.62 -43.88 21.11
C ALA A 121 -5.16 -45.00 20.20
N ALA A 122 -5.12 -44.82 18.87
CA ALA A 122 -5.52 -45.84 17.90
C ALA A 122 -4.66 -47.11 17.99
N ILE A 123 -3.33 -46.98 18.05
CA ILE A 123 -2.41 -48.12 18.22
C ILE A 123 -2.70 -48.87 19.53
N THR A 124 -2.90 -48.14 20.64
CA THR A 124 -3.23 -48.75 21.93
C THR A 124 -4.57 -49.48 21.87
N GLN A 125 -5.58 -48.89 21.24
CA GLN A 125 -6.90 -49.50 21.04
C GLN A 125 -6.79 -50.80 20.24
N GLU A 126 -6.09 -50.79 19.10
CA GLU A 126 -5.87 -51.97 18.27
C GLU A 126 -5.18 -53.10 19.07
N ILE A 127 -4.13 -52.77 19.84
CA ILE A 127 -3.42 -53.77 20.67
C ILE A 127 -4.36 -54.31 21.77
N SER A 128 -5.13 -53.46 22.43
CA SER A 128 -6.09 -53.88 23.47
C SER A 128 -7.16 -54.82 22.91
N GLU A 129 -7.64 -54.57 21.68
CA GLU A 129 -8.59 -55.43 20.99
C GLU A 129 -7.98 -56.79 20.63
N ILE A 130 -6.74 -56.81 20.12
CA ILE A 130 -6.02 -58.07 19.81
C ILE A 130 -5.82 -58.92 21.06
N VAL A 131 -5.35 -58.33 22.16
CA VAL A 131 -5.09 -59.05 23.42
C VAL A 131 -6.41 -59.52 24.06
N GLY A 132 -7.44 -58.67 24.07
CA GLY A 132 -8.76 -59.03 24.59
C GLY A 132 -9.42 -60.18 23.81
N GLY A 133 -9.30 -60.16 22.47
CA GLY A 133 -9.79 -61.25 21.62
C GLY A 133 -9.02 -62.56 21.82
N ALA A 134 -7.69 -62.48 21.98
CA ALA A 134 -6.85 -63.65 22.23
C ALA A 134 -7.10 -64.30 23.61
N ALA A 135 -7.47 -63.51 24.63
CA ALA A 135 -7.78 -64.02 25.96
C ALA A 135 -9.21 -64.60 26.11
N ALA A 136 -10.08 -64.37 25.12
CA ALA A 136 -11.46 -64.87 25.10
C ALA A 136 -11.61 -66.23 24.39
N VAL A 137 -10.52 -66.78 23.84
CA VAL A 137 -10.41 -68.12 23.23
C VAL A 137 -9.71 -69.06 24.21
#